data_AF-B5YC97-F1
#
_entry.id   AF-B5YC97-F1
#
_cell.length_a   1.000
_cell.length_b   1.000
_cell.length_c   1.000
_cell.angle_alpha   90.00
_cell.angle_beta   90.00
_cell.angle_gamma   90.00
#
_symmetry.space_group_name_H-M   'P 1'
#
loop_
_entity.id
_entity.type
_entity.pdbx_description
1 polymer ?
#
loop_
_entity_poly.entity_id
_entity_poly.type
_entity_poly.pdbx_seq_one_letter_code
_entity_poly.pdbx_strand_id
1 'polypeptide(L)'
;MQVKGRPATVWLSLPSDLLVGESTLEVEGDLLIERRKVFFEERKTYLLIKEIEGVEITQKGDKIFSFLFMAFVVGRLYILSLISLLIYLLWRPTFLIIHGKNLQIGISIPSKDLKPYEEFAEFLLEKRRGINYER
;
A
#
# COMPACT_ATOMS: atom_id res chain seq x y z
N MET A 1 9.11 -15.31 -3.47
CA MET A 1 7.85 -14.74 -4.02
C MET A 1 8.00 -13.22 -4.05
N GLN A 2 7.43 -12.53 -5.05
CA GLN A 2 7.55 -11.07 -5.18
C GLN A 2 6.24 -10.41 -5.63
N VAL A 3 6.00 -9.19 -5.18
CA VAL A 3 4.91 -8.32 -5.65
C VAL A 3 5.44 -6.92 -5.96
N LYS A 4 4.91 -6.30 -7.02
CA LYS A 4 5.27 -4.96 -7.45
C LYS A 4 4.13 -3.99 -7.20
N GLY A 5 4.46 -2.79 -6.77
CA GLY A 5 3.50 -1.71 -6.57
C GLY A 5 4.16 -0.35 -6.69
N ARG A 6 3.50 0.66 -6.14
CA ARG A 6 4.05 2.01 -5.99
C ARG A 6 4.44 2.25 -4.53
N PRO A 7 5.37 3.17 -4.24
CA PRO A 7 5.64 3.59 -2.87
C PRO A 7 4.35 4.02 -2.15
N ALA A 8 4.09 3.52 -0.94
CA ALA A 8 2.93 3.94 -0.13
C ALA A 8 3.17 5.30 0.57
N THR A 9 3.65 6.29 -0.17
CA THR A 9 4.02 7.63 0.34
C THR A 9 2.83 8.35 0.98
N VAL A 10 1.65 8.22 0.37
CA VAL A 10 0.38 8.76 0.88
C VAL A 10 -0.07 8.04 2.17
N TRP A 11 0.21 6.75 2.31
CA TRP A 11 -0.06 6.02 3.55
C TRP A 11 0.85 6.52 4.68
N LEU A 12 2.15 6.62 4.40
CA LEU A 12 3.20 7.03 5.32
C LEU A 12 3.23 8.54 5.62
N SER A 13 2.30 9.32 5.05
CA SER A 13 2.23 10.78 5.20
C SER A 13 3.53 11.50 4.83
N LEU A 14 4.29 10.92 3.89
CA LEU A 14 5.54 11.51 3.40
C LEU A 14 5.22 12.60 2.35
N PRO A 15 6.08 13.63 2.23
CA PRO A 15 5.91 14.68 1.21
C PRO A 15 5.73 14.09 -0.20
N SER A 16 4.84 14.71 -0.98
CA SER A 16 4.39 14.27 -2.31
C SER A 16 5.48 14.16 -3.38
N ASP A 17 6.69 14.65 -3.09
CA ASP A 17 7.83 14.62 -4.02
C ASP A 17 8.36 13.19 -4.26
N LEU A 18 7.74 12.18 -3.62
CA LEU A 18 7.99 10.75 -3.81
C LEU A 18 6.86 10.01 -4.60
N LEU A 19 5.93 10.73 -5.24
CA LEU A 19 4.73 10.15 -5.88
C LEU A 19 5.01 9.32 -7.14
N VAL A 20 6.18 9.48 -7.77
CA VAL A 20 6.58 8.73 -8.97
C VAL A 20 7.74 7.81 -8.63
N GLY A 21 7.43 6.52 -8.49
CA GLY A 21 8.42 5.50 -8.17
C GLY A 21 7.84 4.10 -8.27
N GLU A 22 8.73 3.13 -8.24
CA GLU A 22 8.39 1.70 -8.20
C GLU A 22 8.80 1.16 -6.83
N SER A 23 7.95 0.33 -6.23
CA SER A 23 8.31 -0.42 -5.03
C SER A 23 8.06 -1.90 -5.29
N THR A 24 9.02 -2.74 -4.93
CA THR A 24 8.91 -4.20 -5.02
C THR A 24 9.11 -4.77 -3.63
N LEU A 25 8.21 -5.67 -3.23
CA LEU A 25 8.37 -6.50 -2.05
C LEU A 25 8.79 -7.89 -2.51
N GLU A 26 9.87 -8.39 -1.96
CA GLU A 26 10.41 -9.71 -2.24
C GLU A 26 10.69 -10.45 -0.94
N VAL A 27 10.36 -11.73 -0.91
CA VAL A 27 10.71 -12.60 0.21
C VAL A 27 11.85 -13.52 -0.20
N GLU A 28 13.00 -13.37 0.47
CA GLU A 28 14.22 -14.17 0.31
C GLU A 28 14.57 -14.82 1.66
N GLY A 29 14.48 -16.15 1.77
CA GLY A 29 14.70 -16.84 3.06
C GLY A 29 13.82 -16.25 4.16
N ASP A 30 14.40 -15.93 5.32
CA ASP A 30 13.68 -15.34 6.46
C ASP A 30 13.58 -13.80 6.42
N LEU A 31 13.86 -13.19 5.27
CA LEU A 31 13.83 -11.75 5.07
C LEU A 31 12.73 -11.34 4.08
N LEU A 32 11.99 -10.31 4.48
CA LEU A 32 11.21 -9.47 3.58
C LEU A 32 12.06 -8.27 3.17
N ILE A 33 12.20 -8.06 1.87
CA ILE A 33 13.00 -7.00 1.28
C ILE A 33 12.06 -6.05 0.51
N GLU A 34 12.02 -4.79 0.93
CA GLU A 34 11.45 -3.71 0.12
C GLU A 34 12.56 -3.09 -0.72
N ARG A 35 12.38 -3.05 -2.05
CA ARG A 35 13.21 -2.28 -2.96
C ARG A 35 12.38 -1.13 -3.52
N ARG A 36 12.72 0.10 -3.15
CA ARG A 36 12.02 1.31 -3.57
C ARG A 36 12.93 2.15 -4.45
N LYS A 37 12.47 2.48 -5.65
CA LYS A 37 13.14 3.40 -6.56
C LYS A 37 12.30 4.66 -6.71
N VAL A 38 12.84 5.80 -6.29
CA VAL A 38 12.17 7.10 -6.42
C VAL A 38 13.13 8.09 -7.06
N PHE A 39 12.77 8.61 -8.24
CA PHE A 39 13.59 9.51 -9.07
C PHE A 39 15.03 9.02 -9.34
N PHE A 40 15.97 9.32 -8.43
CA PHE A 40 17.40 8.99 -8.53
C PHE A 40 17.93 8.18 -7.34
N GLU A 41 17.07 7.85 -6.37
CA GLU A 41 17.44 7.13 -5.16
C GLU A 41 16.85 5.72 -5.17
N GLU A 42 17.70 4.72 -4.95
CA GLU A 42 17.29 3.34 -4.69
C GLU A 42 17.49 3.05 -3.20
N ARG A 43 16.43 2.69 -2.51
CA ARG A 43 16.46 2.27 -1.10
C ARG A 43 16.08 0.81 -0.99
N LYS A 44 16.85 0.10 -0.16
CA LYS A 44 16.55 -1.27 0.24
C LYS A 44 16.26 -1.28 1.73
N THR A 45 15.15 -1.90 2.10
CA THR A 45 14.74 -2.05 3.49
C THR A 45 14.50 -3.51 3.77
N TYR A 46 15.04 -3.98 4.89
CA TYR A 46 15.02 -5.38 5.28
C TYR A 46 14.19 -5.51 6.55
N LEU A 47 13.27 -6.47 6.56
CA LEU A 47 12.48 -6.83 7.73
C LEU A 47 12.57 -8.34 7.92
N LEU A 48 12.93 -8.78 9.12
CA LEU A 48 12.92 -10.21 9.45
C LEU A 48 11.47 -10.69 9.55
N ILE A 49 11.13 -11.81 8.92
CA ILE A 49 9.75 -12.31 8.87
C ILE A 49 9.20 -12.58 10.29
N LYS A 50 10.05 -13.03 11.21
CA LYS A 50 9.70 -13.22 12.63
C LYS A 50 9.27 -11.95 13.36
N GLU A 51 9.65 -10.78 12.84
CA GLU A 51 9.31 -9.47 13.42
C GLU A 51 8.00 -8.90 12.87
N ILE A 52 7.41 -9.53 11.86
CA ILE A 52 6.10 -9.16 11.34
C ILE A 52 5.05 -9.47 12.42
N GLU A 53 4.27 -8.47 12.79
CA GLU A 53 3.16 -8.58 13.73
C GLU A 53 1.85 -8.81 13.00
N GLY A 54 1.67 -8.18 11.83
CA GLY A 54 0.48 -8.30 11.01
C GLY A 54 0.69 -7.83 9.58
N VAL A 55 -0.23 -8.23 8.70
CA VAL A 55 -0.30 -7.81 7.31
C VAL A 55 -1.73 -7.35 7.04
N GLU A 56 -1.90 -6.19 6.43
CA GLU A 56 -3.19 -5.57 6.16
C GLU A 56 -3.27 -5.14 4.69
N ILE A 57 -4.38 -5.44 4.02
CA ILE A 57 -4.74 -4.80 2.75
C ILE A 57 -5.87 -3.81 3.04
N THR A 58 -5.62 -2.53 2.78
CA THR A 58 -6.47 -1.45 3.26
C THR A 58 -6.68 -0.36 2.22
N GLN A 59 -7.81 0.32 2.30
CA GLN A 59 -8.12 1.46 1.45
C GLN A 59 -8.08 2.71 2.31
N LYS A 60 -7.10 3.59 2.07
CA LYS A 60 -7.03 4.85 2.81
C LYS A 60 -8.06 5.83 2.26
N GLY A 61 -9.01 6.24 3.09
CA GLY A 61 -9.80 7.43 2.85
C GLY A 61 -8.88 8.66 2.99
N ASP A 62 -8.69 9.40 1.90
CA ASP A 62 -7.85 10.58 1.91
C ASP A 62 -8.65 11.79 2.43
N LYS A 63 -7.96 12.77 3.02
CA LYS A 63 -8.59 14.03 3.51
C LYS A 63 -9.31 14.78 2.40
N ILE A 64 -8.91 14.52 1.15
CA ILE A 64 -9.54 15.02 -0.07
C ILE A 64 -11.02 14.61 -0.14
N PHE A 65 -11.40 13.41 0.34
CA PHE A 65 -12.81 13.02 0.40
C PHE A 65 -13.63 13.97 1.27
N SER A 66 -13.15 14.26 2.48
CA SER A 66 -13.83 15.15 3.41
C SER A 66 -13.97 16.57 2.85
N PHE A 67 -12.95 17.04 2.13
CA PHE A 67 -13.00 18.33 1.45
C PHE A 67 -14.01 18.34 0.29
N LEU A 68 -14.00 17.32 -0.57
CA LEU A 68 -14.97 17.17 -1.67
C LEU A 68 -16.40 17.03 -1.16
N PHE A 69 -16.60 16.27 -0.08
CA PHE A 69 -17.90 16.12 0.56
C PHE A 69 -18.40 17.44 1.15
N MET A 70 -17.54 18.19 1.85
CA MET A 70 -17.90 19.51 2.37
C MET A 70 -18.23 20.49 1.23
N ALA A 71 -17.45 20.48 0.15
CA ALA A 71 -17.71 21.29 -1.03
C ALA A 71 -19.05 20.91 -1.71
N PHE A 72 -19.44 19.64 -1.70
CA PHE A 72 -20.76 19.19 -2.14
C PHE A 72 -21.88 19.72 -1.24
N VAL A 73 -21.72 19.65 0.08
CA VAL A 73 -22.76 20.09 1.04
C VAL A 73 -22.98 21.61 1.01
N VAL A 74 -21.90 22.39 0.85
CA VAL A 74 -21.93 23.86 0.93
C VAL A 74 -22.05 24.53 -0.45
N GLY A 75 -21.68 23.83 -1.52
CA GLY A 75 -21.60 24.38 -2.87
C GLY A 75 -22.96 24.50 -3.56
N ARG A 76 -23.13 25.55 -4.38
CA ARG A 76 -24.30 25.69 -5.29
C ARG A 76 -24.23 24.73 -6.50
N LEU A 77 -23.09 24.11 -6.75
CA LEU A 77 -22.82 23.24 -7.91
C LEU A 77 -22.83 21.75 -7.52
N TYR A 78 -23.93 21.31 -6.90
CA TYR A 78 -24.11 19.94 -6.41
C TYR A 78 -23.72 18.85 -7.43
N ILE A 79 -24.06 19.02 -8.70
CA ILE A 79 -23.81 18.02 -9.75
C ILE A 79 -22.30 17.83 -10.00
N LEU A 80 -21.53 18.93 -10.10
CA LEU A 80 -20.09 18.85 -10.34
C LEU A 80 -19.37 18.23 -9.15
N SER A 81 -19.71 18.66 -7.94
CA SER A 81 -19.15 18.10 -6.71
C SER A 81 -19.53 16.63 -6.51
N LEU A 82 -20.74 16.21 -6.91
CA LEU A 82 -21.18 14.81 -6.88
C LEU A 82 -20.38 13.94 -7.86
N ILE A 83 -20.16 14.41 -9.09
CA ILE A 83 -19.34 13.69 -10.08
C ILE A 83 -17.92 13.51 -9.55
N SER A 84 -17.30 14.55 -9.00
CA SER A 84 -15.97 14.46 -8.39
C SER A 84 -15.94 13.48 -7.21
N LEU A 85 -16.98 13.47 -6.37
CA LEU A 85 -17.10 12.52 -5.26
C LEU A 85 -17.20 11.07 -5.75
N LEU A 86 -17.99 10.82 -6.80
CA LEU A 86 -18.15 9.48 -7.39
C LEU A 86 -16.84 8.99 -8.03
N ILE A 87 -16.17 9.83 -8.81
CA ILE A 87 -14.85 9.52 -9.39
C ILE A 87 -13.86 9.18 -8.26
N TYR A 88 -13.85 9.99 -7.21
CA TYR A 88 -12.97 9.76 -6.06
C TYR A 88 -13.27 8.44 -5.35
N LEU A 89 -14.55 8.10 -5.11
CA LEU A 89 -14.95 6.86 -4.45
C LEU A 89 -14.54 5.61 -5.26
N LEU A 90 -14.58 5.70 -6.59
CA LEU A 90 -14.15 4.65 -7.51
C LEU A 90 -12.63 4.52 -7.63
N TRP A 91 -11.88 5.57 -7.25
CA TRP A 91 -10.43 5.64 -7.41
C TRP A 91 -9.69 5.64 -6.07
N ARG A 92 -10.28 5.05 -5.03
CA ARG A 92 -9.61 4.94 -3.74
C ARG A 92 -8.37 4.03 -3.87
N PRO A 93 -7.17 4.54 -3.55
CA PRO A 93 -5.96 3.74 -3.62
C PRO A 93 -6.02 2.64 -2.56
N THR A 94 -5.67 1.42 -2.98
CA THR A 94 -5.52 0.28 -2.08
C THR A 94 -4.04 0.12 -1.75
N PHE A 95 -3.74 -0.28 -0.51
CA PHE A 95 -2.39 -0.46 -0.02
C PHE A 95 -2.24 -1.83 0.63
N LEU A 96 -1.08 -2.43 0.47
CA LEU A 96 -0.62 -3.57 1.26
C LEU A 96 0.38 -3.04 2.28
N ILE A 97 0.06 -3.20 3.57
CA ILE A 97 0.85 -2.74 4.70
C ILE A 97 1.32 -3.93 5.51
N ILE A 98 2.61 -3.98 5.79
CA ILE A 98 3.25 -5.01 6.61
C ILE A 98 3.75 -4.32 7.88
N HIS A 99 3.17 -4.70 9.00
CA HIS A 99 3.50 -4.19 10.32
C HIS A 99 4.58 -5.06 10.94
N GLY A 100 5.79 -4.53 11.05
CA GLY A 100 6.86 -5.10 11.87
C GLY A 100 6.96 -4.39 13.22
N LYS A 101 7.61 -5.04 14.19
CA LYS A 101 7.81 -4.51 15.56
C LYS A 101 8.32 -3.06 15.61
N ASN A 102 9.30 -2.73 14.78
CA ASN A 102 9.97 -1.43 14.77
C ASN A 102 9.85 -0.69 13.43
N LEU A 103 9.20 -1.28 12.44
CA LEU A 103 9.18 -0.79 11.07
C LEU A 103 7.86 -1.16 10.40
N GLN A 104 7.28 -0.22 9.65
CA GLN A 104 6.17 -0.50 8.76
C GLN A 104 6.63 -0.37 7.32
N ILE A 105 6.31 -1.37 6.51
CA ILE A 105 6.58 -1.39 5.07
C ILE A 105 5.24 -1.35 4.36
N GLY A 106 5.09 -0.46 3.38
CA GLY A 106 3.83 -0.30 2.66
C GLY A 106 4.05 -0.12 1.16
N ILE A 107 3.24 -0.79 0.37
CA ILE A 107 3.13 -0.56 -1.08
C ILE A 107 1.71 -0.19 -1.46
N SER A 108 1.57 0.76 -2.38
CA SER A 108 0.31 1.05 -3.05
C SER A 108 0.11 0.05 -4.19
N ILE A 109 -1.08 -0.52 -4.25
CA ILE A 109 -1.49 -1.49 -5.25
C ILE A 109 -2.02 -0.72 -6.48
N PRO A 110 -1.32 -0.76 -7.63
CA PRO A 110 -1.73 -0.04 -8.83
C PRO A 110 -2.87 -0.75 -9.61
N SER A 111 -3.08 -2.04 -9.36
CA SER A 111 -4.07 -2.87 -10.05
C SER A 111 -5.38 -2.94 -9.26
N LYS A 112 -6.49 -3.19 -9.96
CA LYS A 112 -7.74 -3.60 -9.31
C LYS A 112 -7.72 -5.08 -8.87
N ASP A 113 -6.81 -5.86 -9.44
CA ASP A 113 -6.61 -7.25 -9.06
C ASP A 113 -5.78 -7.32 -7.77
N LEU A 114 -6.44 -7.69 -6.68
CA LEU A 114 -5.84 -7.82 -5.34
C LEU A 114 -5.25 -9.21 -5.10
N LYS A 115 -5.61 -10.20 -5.92
CA LYS A 115 -5.27 -11.61 -5.71
C LYS A 115 -3.76 -11.85 -5.51
N PRO A 116 -2.85 -11.25 -6.30
CA PRO A 116 -1.41 -11.45 -6.10
C PRO A 116 -0.90 -10.94 -4.74
N TYR A 117 -1.56 -9.92 -4.19
CA TYR A 117 -1.19 -9.31 -2.91
C TYR A 117 -1.78 -10.06 -1.73
N GLU A 118 -2.98 -10.62 -1.89
CA GLU A 118 -3.60 -11.54 -0.94
C GLU A 118 -2.77 -12.81 -0.80
N GLU A 119 -2.40 -13.46 -1.93
CA GLU A 119 -1.52 -14.63 -1.93
C GLU A 119 -0.16 -14.32 -1.29
N PHE A 120 0.40 -13.14 -1.54
CA PHE A 120 1.64 -12.70 -0.92
C PHE A 120 1.52 -12.47 0.59
N ALA A 121 0.41 -11.90 1.05
CA ALA A 121 0.12 -11.69 2.46
C ALA A 121 -0.07 -13.02 3.20
N GLU A 122 -0.81 -13.96 2.61
CA GLU A 122 -0.97 -15.31 3.13
C GLU A 122 0.38 -16.03 3.23
N PHE A 123 1.17 -16.02 2.16
CA PHE A 123 2.51 -16.60 2.14
C PHE A 123 3.41 -16.04 3.25
N LEU A 124 3.39 -14.72 3.47
CA LEU A 124 4.14 -14.07 4.55
C LEU A 124 3.70 -14.55 5.94
N LEU A 125 2.39 -14.64 6.17
CA LEU A 125 1.83 -15.07 7.47
C LEU A 125 2.10 -16.55 7.74
N GLU A 126 2.01 -17.40 6.72
CA GLU A 126 2.35 -18.83 6.82
C GLU A 126 3.83 -19.02 7.14
N LYS A 127 4.70 -18.32 6.41
CA LYS A 127 6.15 -18.37 6.62
C LYS A 127 6.53 -17.89 8.02
N ARG A 128 5.87 -16.84 8.53
CA ARG A 128 6.01 -16.41 9.93
C ARG A 128 5.62 -17.49 10.93
N ARG A 129 4.55 -18.25 10.65
CA ARG A 129 4.08 -19.35 11.51
C ARG A 129 4.97 -20.60 11.42
N GLY A 130 5.96 -20.62 10.53
CA GLY A 130 6.81 -21.80 10.30
C GLY A 130 6.10 -22.91 9.53
N ILE A 131 5.02 -22.60 8.82
CA ILE A 131 4.33 -23.55 7.96
C ILE A 131 5.05 -23.53 6.60
N ASN A 132 5.97 -24.49 6.40
CA ASN A 132 6.66 -24.65 5.12
C ASN A 132 5.70 -25.23 4.08
N TYR A 133 5.40 -24.47 3.02
CA TYR A 133 5.01 -25.08 1.75
C TYR A 133 6.28 -25.56 1.05
N GLU A 134 6.61 -26.83 1.24
CA GLU A 134 7.38 -27.55 0.24
C GLU A 134 6.49 -27.70 -1.00
N ARG A 135 6.72 -26.84 -2.01
CA ARG A 135 6.28 -27.08 -3.39
C ARG A 135 7.40 -26.69 -4.35
#